data_AF-A0A3M5DS75-F1
#
_entry.id   AF-A0A3M5DS75-F1
#
_cell.length_a   1.000
_cell.length_b   1.000
_cell.length_c   1.000
_cell.angle_alpha   90.00
_cell.angle_beta   90.00
_cell.angle_gamma   90.00
#
_symmetry.space_group_name_H-M   'P 1'
#
loop_
_entity.id
_entity.type
_entity.pdbx_description
1 polymer ?
#
loop_
_entity_poly.entity_id
_entity_poly.type
_entity_poly.pdbx_seq_one_letter_code
_entity_poly.pdbx_strand_id
1 'polypeptide(L)'
;MHLTVRTLRRRLDDEGSSYRLLLDEVRQALAEELLATGAIRLEEIAERLGYGEVSNFSHAFRRWKGMTPRQYRQRRRLDAMS
;
A
#
# COMPACT_ATOMS: atom_id res chain seq x y z
N MET A 1 4.16 25.90 -31.55
CA MET A 1 4.60 25.69 -30.16
C MET A 1 5.26 24.32 -30.05
N HIS A 2 6.58 24.25 -29.83
CA HIS A 2 7.30 22.97 -29.74
C HIS A 2 7.33 22.50 -28.29
N LEU A 3 6.59 21.43 -27.97
CA LEU A 3 6.77 20.67 -26.72
C LEU A 3 8.19 20.11 -26.73
N THR A 4 9.08 20.71 -25.94
CA THR A 4 10.46 20.25 -25.81
C THR A 4 10.49 18.92 -25.04
N VAL A 5 11.43 18.05 -25.38
CA VAL A 5 11.65 16.73 -24.72
C VAL A 5 11.68 16.84 -23.18
N ARG A 6 12.19 17.94 -22.63
CA ARG A 6 12.21 18.23 -21.19
C ARG A 6 10.82 18.38 -20.56
N THR A 7 9.88 18.99 -21.29
CA THR A 7 8.49 19.20 -20.82
C THR A 7 7.71 17.89 -20.85
N LEU A 8 7.92 17.05 -21.87
CA LEU A 8 7.33 15.72 -21.97
C LEU A 8 7.86 14.80 -20.85
N ARG A 9 9.18 14.75 -20.65
CA ARG A 9 9.80 13.94 -19.58
C ARG A 9 9.27 14.30 -18.19
N ARG A 10 9.20 15.61 -17.88
CA ARG A 10 8.64 16.06 -16.59
C ARG A 10 7.17 15.66 -16.43
N ARG A 11 6.33 15.81 -17.46
CA ARG A 11 4.92 15.39 -17.38
C ARG A 11 4.77 13.89 -17.17
N LEU A 12 5.58 13.07 -17.85
CA LEU A 12 5.61 11.63 -17.65
C LEU A 12 6.08 11.26 -16.24
N ASP A 13 7.07 11.97 -15.69
CA ASP A 13 7.55 11.76 -14.32
C ASP A 13 6.50 12.20 -13.27
N ASP A 14 5.79 13.31 -13.51
CA ASP A 14 4.70 13.82 -12.67
C ASP A 14 3.49 12.87 -12.69
N GLU A 15 3.11 12.39 -13.88
CA GLU A 15 2.05 11.38 -14.07
C GLU A 15 2.43 10.06 -13.41
N GLY A 16 3.68 9.62 -13.56
CA GLY A 16 4.20 8.41 -12.91
C GLY A 16 4.20 8.52 -11.38
N SER A 17 4.44 9.72 -10.85
CA SER A 17 4.33 10.00 -9.41
C SER A 17 2.87 9.99 -8.95
N SER A 18 1.97 10.61 -9.71
CA SER A 18 0.53 10.64 -9.41
C SER A 18 -0.08 9.25 -9.45
N TYR A 19 0.28 8.42 -10.44
CA TYR A 19 -0.15 7.03 -10.52
C TYR A 19 0.35 6.20 -9.33
N ARG A 20 1.62 6.36 -8.94
CA ARG A 20 2.16 5.67 -7.76
C ARG A 20 1.43 6.05 -6.48
N LEU A 21 1.12 7.34 -6.29
CA LEU A 21 0.36 7.81 -5.13
C LEU A 21 -1.03 7.18 -5.09
N LEU A 22 -1.77 7.24 -6.20
CA LEU A 22 -3.11 6.65 -6.30
C LEU A 22 -3.07 5.12 -6.06
N LEU A 23 -2.08 4.44 -6.63
CA LEU A 23 -1.91 3.00 -6.44
C LEU A 23 -1.61 2.66 -4.98
N ASP A 24 -0.78 3.44 -4.30
CA ASP A 24 -0.47 3.27 -2.88
C ASP A 24 -1.71 3.51 -2.01
N GLU A 25 -2.54 4.52 -2.31
CA GLU A 25 -3.80 4.78 -1.59
C GLU A 25 -4.77 3.59 -1.69
N VAL A 26 -4.96 3.05 -2.91
CA VAL A 26 -5.83 1.89 -3.13
C VAL A 26 -5.29 0.65 -2.41
N ARG A 27 -3.98 0.39 -2.51
CA ARG A 27 -3.34 -0.73 -1.82
C ARG A 27 -3.43 -0.60 -0.31
N GLN A 28 -3.28 0.61 0.22
CA GLN A 28 -3.41 0.88 1.64
C GLN A 28 -4.83 0.56 2.12
N ALA A 29 -5.86 1.05 1.42
CA ALA A 29 -7.25 0.79 1.79
C ALA A 29 -7.57 -0.72 1.81
N LEU A 30 -7.17 -1.45 0.77
CA LEU A 30 -7.35 -2.90 0.69
C LEU A 30 -6.56 -3.64 1.79
N ALA A 31 -5.34 -3.21 2.07
CA ALA A 31 -4.54 -3.80 3.14
C ALA A 31 -5.22 -3.65 4.51
N GLU A 32 -5.79 -2.48 4.80
CA GLU A 32 -6.50 -2.23 6.05
C GLU A 32 -7.72 -3.16 6.21
N GLU A 33 -8.51 -3.35 5.16
CA GLU A 33 -9.67 -4.25 5.13
C GLU A 33 -9.26 -5.71 5.35
N LEU A 34 -8.28 -6.20 4.58
CA LEU A 34 -7.80 -7.59 4.67
C LEU A 34 -7.16 -7.89 6.03
N LEU A 35 -6.49 -6.90 6.63
CA LEU A 35 -5.92 -7.05 7.97
C LEU A 35 -6.97 -7.00 9.07
N ALA A 36 -8.02 -6.18 8.91
CA ALA A 36 -9.10 -6.05 9.88
C ALA A 36 -9.97 -7.31 9.95
N THR A 37 -10.29 -7.91 8.80
CA THR A 37 -11.02 -9.20 8.75
C THR A 37 -10.19 -10.34 9.34
N GLY A 38 -8.86 -10.29 9.16
CA GLY A 38 -7.94 -11.31 9.68
C GLY A 38 -8.15 -12.71 9.11
N ALA A 39 -8.93 -12.82 8.02
CA ALA A 39 -9.36 -14.07 7.41
C ALA A 39 -8.22 -14.78 6.64
N ILE A 40 -7.22 -14.03 6.18
CA ILE A 40 -6.11 -14.55 5.37
C ILE A 40 -4.74 -14.23 6.00
N ARG A 41 -3.73 -15.01 5.60
CA ARG A 41 -2.34 -14.89 6.09
C ARG A 41 -1.65 -13.66 5.48
N LEU A 42 -0.57 -13.19 6.10
CA LEU A 42 0.15 -11.99 5.61
C LEU A 42 0.80 -12.22 4.25
N GLU A 43 1.24 -13.45 3.99
CA GLU A 43 1.81 -13.90 2.71
C GLU A 43 0.78 -13.73 1.59
N GLU A 44 -0.46 -14.15 1.83
CA GLU A 44 -1.54 -14.03 0.85
C GLU A 44 -1.94 -12.56 0.63
N ILE A 45 -1.91 -11.73 1.67
CA ILE A 45 -2.14 -10.28 1.52
C ILE A 45 -1.04 -9.66 0.67
N ALA A 46 0.23 -10.00 0.90
CA ALA A 46 1.34 -9.48 0.12
C ALA A 46 1.16 -9.81 -1.36
N GLU A 47 0.76 -11.04 -1.69
CA GLU A 47 0.54 -11.43 -3.08
C GLU A 47 -0.67 -10.79 -3.72
N ARG A 48 -1.81 -10.72 -3.04
CA ARG A 48 -3.00 -10.03 -3.56
C ARG A 48 -2.75 -8.55 -3.86
N LEU A 49 -1.86 -7.90 -3.10
CA LEU A 49 -1.50 -6.49 -3.30
C LEU A 49 -0.33 -6.30 -4.29
N GLY A 50 0.28 -7.40 -4.76
CA GLY A 50 1.36 -7.39 -5.75
C GLY A 50 2.74 -7.05 -5.17
N TYR A 51 3.03 -7.46 -3.93
CA TYR A 51 4.31 -7.25 -3.27
C TYR A 51 5.29 -8.43 -3.36
N GLY A 52 4.84 -9.64 -3.73
CA GLY A 52 5.68 -10.85 -3.78
C GLY A 52 5.98 -11.43 -2.40
N GLU A 53 6.38 -10.57 -1.47
CA GLU A 53 6.88 -10.96 -0.16
C GLU A 53 6.26 -10.16 0.98
N VAL A 54 6.14 -10.81 2.14
CA VAL A 54 5.66 -10.18 3.37
C VAL A 54 6.58 -9.04 3.83
N SER A 55 7.88 -9.15 3.59
CA SER A 55 8.89 -8.12 3.87
C SER A 55 8.56 -6.81 3.14
N ASN A 56 8.38 -6.88 1.82
CA ASN A 56 8.04 -5.75 0.96
C ASN A 56 6.70 -5.11 1.36
N PHE A 57 5.67 -5.94 1.57
CA PHE A 57 4.38 -5.47 2.06
C PHE A 57 4.50 -4.79 3.43
N SER A 58 5.24 -5.39 4.36
CA SER A 58 5.41 -4.84 5.71
C SER A 58 6.12 -3.49 5.71
N HIS A 59 7.10 -3.30 4.83
CA HIS A 59 7.75 -2.01 4.64
C HIS A 59 6.78 -0.96 4.08
N ALA A 60 6.01 -1.29 3.04
CA ALA A 60 5.01 -0.39 2.48
C ALA A 60 3.95 0.00 3.51
N PHE A 61 3.36 -0.99 4.19
CA PHE A 61 2.34 -0.77 5.20
C PHE A 61 2.84 0.08 6.37
N ARG A 62 4.09 -0.13 6.81
CA ARG A 62 4.70 0.69 7.85
C ARG A 62 4.90 2.13 7.41
N ARG A 63 5.27 2.39 6.15
CA ARG A 63 5.34 3.77 5.62
C ARG A 63 3.98 4.46 5.68
N TRP A 64 2.90 3.76 5.35
CA TRP A 64 1.55 4.33 5.33
C TRP A 64 0.93 4.51 6.72
N LYS A 65 1.08 3.53 7.63
CA LYS A 65 0.37 3.48 8.93
C LYS A 65 1.26 3.70 10.15
N GLY A 66 2.57 3.81 9.98
CA GLY A 66 3.53 3.95 11.07
C GLY A 66 3.76 2.68 11.92
N MET A 67 3.09 1.57 11.60
CA MET A 67 3.17 0.31 12.35
C MET A 67 3.18 -0.90 11.41
N THR A 68 3.57 -2.06 11.90
CA THR A 68 3.59 -3.29 11.09
C THR A 68 2.18 -3.84 10.86
N PRO A 69 1.93 -4.58 9.75
CA PRO A 69 0.66 -5.25 9.51
C PRO A 69 0.19 -6.13 10.67
N ARG A 70 1.13 -6.81 11.34
CA ARG A 70 0.86 -7.67 12.50
C ARG A 70 0.37 -6.88 13.71
N GLN A 71 1.01 -5.74 14.01
CA GLN A 71 0.57 -4.83 15.07
C GLN A 71 -0.82 -4.27 14.78
N TYR A 72 -1.07 -3.85 13.53
CA TYR A 72 -2.37 -3.35 13.11
C TYR A 72 -3.46 -4.41 13.30
N ARG A 73 -3.24 -5.64 12.82
CA ARG A 73 -4.15 -6.77 12.99
C ARG A 73 -4.43 -7.07 14.47
N GLN A 74 -3.41 -7.04 15.33
CA GLN A 74 -3.58 -7.26 16.76
C GLN A 74 -4.44 -6.17 17.41
N ARG A 75 -4.17 -4.89 17.09
CA ARG A 75 -4.96 -3.76 17.60
C ARG A 75 -6.43 -3.86 17.20
N ARG A 76 -6.71 -4.16 15.92
CA ARG A 76 -8.09 -4.35 15.43
C ARG A 76 -8.83 -5.49 16.12
N ARG A 77 -8.13 -6.57 16.49
CA ARG A 77 -8.72 -7.67 17.27
C ARG A 77 -9.07 -7.25 18.70
N LEU A 78 -8.23 -6.44 19.34
CA LEU A 78 -8.52 -5.91 20.67
C LEU A 78 -9.72 -4.94 20.63
N ASP A 79 -9.75 -4.06 19.62
CA ASP A 79 -10.86 -3.11 19.42
C ASP A 79 -12.20 -3.82 19.19
N ALA A 80 -12.21 -4.97 18.49
CA ALA A 80 -13.43 -5.74 18.23
C ALA A 80 -13.93 -6.57 19.43
N MET A 81 -13.15 -6.68 20.50
CA MET A 81 -13.50 -7.42 21.72
C MET A 81 -13.93 -6.51 22.88
N SER A 82 -13.82 -5.19 22.73
CA SER A 82 -14.28 -4.18 23.69
C SER A 82 -15.63 -3.62 23.28
#